data_AF-A0A2D8EQR4-F1
#
_entry.id   AF-A0A2D8EQR4-F1
#
_cell.length_a   1.000
_cell.length_b   1.000
_cell.length_c   1.000
_cell.angle_alpha   90.00
_cell.angle_beta   90.00
_cell.angle_gamma   90.00
#
_symmetry.space_group_name_H-M   'P 1'
#
loop_
_entity.id
_entity.type
_entity.pdbx_description
1 polymer ?
#
loop_
_entity_poly.entity_id
_entity_poly.type
_entity_poly.pdbx_seq_one_letter_code
_entity_poly.pdbx_strand_id
1 'polypeptide(L)'
;MKRGLQIALGIFSLIPAIFALMGFLHGAERLSPAGVTTELDNQYRYFSGMYLVVSFLIWSIIPSIEKQGRLLLVVSAAIFIGGLGRLVSVMTVGQPAQDQMVALGIELVVPVIFVLWQRMVSARA
;
A
#
# COMPACT_ATOMS: atom_id res chain seq x y z
N MET A 1 15.54 -14.55 -9.89
CA MET A 1 15.34 -13.68 -8.69
C MET A 1 14.86 -12.27 -9.06
N LYS A 2 15.62 -11.45 -9.81
CA LYS A 2 15.19 -10.09 -10.24
C LYS A 2 13.80 -10.05 -10.90
N ARG A 3 13.58 -10.86 -11.95
CA ARG A 3 12.27 -10.92 -12.64
C ARG A 3 11.11 -11.27 -11.71
N GLY A 4 11.34 -12.16 -10.74
CA GLY A 4 10.34 -12.53 -9.74
C GLY A 4 9.93 -11.35 -8.87
N LEU A 5 10.90 -10.56 -8.37
CA LEU A 5 10.64 -9.34 -7.61
C LEU A 5 9.88 -8.30 -8.44
N GLN A 6 10.25 -8.13 -9.72
CA GLN A 6 9.57 -7.20 -10.63
C GLN A 6 8.10 -7.57 -10.85
N ILE A 7 7.81 -8.85 -11.10
CA ILE A 7 6.44 -9.36 -11.27
C ILE A 7 5.66 -9.19 -9.96
N ALA A 8 6.25 -9.56 -8.82
CA ALA A 8 5.60 -9.47 -7.52
C ALA A 8 5.25 -8.01 -7.15
N LEU A 9 6.17 -7.07 -7.35
CA LEU A 9 5.90 -5.63 -7.17
C LEU A 9 4.85 -5.11 -8.15
N GLY A 10 4.88 -5.57 -9.41
CA GLY A 10 3.90 -5.22 -10.42
C GLY A 10 2.50 -5.63 -10.00
N ILE A 11 2.30 -6.89 -9.59
CA ILE A 11 1.00 -7.40 -9.11
C ILE A 11 0.58 -6.68 -7.82
N PHE A 12 1.48 -6.57 -6.85
CA PHE A 12 1.18 -5.94 -5.56
C PHE A 12 0.72 -4.49 -5.70
N SER A 13 1.40 -3.71 -6.55
CA SER A 13 1.08 -2.29 -6.77
C SER A 13 -0.26 -2.06 -7.49
N LEU A 14 -0.86 -3.08 -8.11
CA LEU A 14 -2.23 -2.96 -8.62
C LEU A 14 -3.25 -2.80 -7.50
N ILE A 15 -2.99 -3.38 -6.32
CA ILE A 15 -3.90 -3.30 -5.17
C ILE A 15 -4.10 -1.82 -4.76
N PRO A 16 -3.07 -1.06 -4.33
CA PRO A 16 -3.25 0.34 -3.97
C PRO A 16 -3.73 1.19 -5.16
N ALA A 17 -3.35 0.88 -6.40
CA ALA A 17 -3.85 1.61 -7.57
C ALA A 17 -5.37 1.45 -7.75
N ILE A 18 -5.90 0.24 -7.61
CA ILE A 18 -7.33 -0.03 -7.70
C ILE A 18 -8.08 0.64 -6.55
N PHE A 19 -7.59 0.52 -5.31
CA PHE A 19 -8.19 1.19 -4.16
C PHE A 19 -8.18 2.72 -4.29
N ALA A 20 -7.08 3.28 -4.80
CA ALA A 20 -6.97 4.70 -5.09
C ALA A 20 -8.02 5.17 -6.11
N LEU A 21 -8.17 4.46 -7.23
CA LEU A 21 -9.17 4.79 -8.24
C LEU A 21 -10.59 4.66 -7.69
N MET A 22 -10.87 3.59 -6.94
CA MET A 22 -12.18 3.40 -6.31
C MET A 22 -12.51 4.53 -5.35
N GLY A 23 -11.56 4.93 -4.49
CA GLY A 23 -11.78 6.01 -3.53
C GLY A 23 -11.83 7.40 -4.17
N PHE A 24 -11.09 7.64 -5.26
CA PHE A 24 -11.24 8.89 -6.02
C PHE A 24 -12.59 9.04 -6.70
N LEU A 25 -13.17 7.95 -7.19
CA LEU A 25 -14.44 8.00 -7.90
C LEU A 25 -15.63 7.99 -6.92
N HIS A 26 -15.61 7.08 -5.95
CA HIS A 26 -16.76 6.79 -5.09
C HIS A 26 -16.62 7.37 -3.67
N GLY A 27 -15.46 7.92 -3.31
CA GLY A 27 -15.25 8.41 -1.95
C GLY A 27 -15.31 7.29 -0.90
N ALA A 28 -15.70 7.63 0.32
CA ALA A 28 -15.78 6.67 1.43
C ALA A 28 -17.15 5.94 1.53
N GLU A 29 -18.09 6.21 0.61
CA GLU A 29 -19.47 5.72 0.66
C GLU A 29 -19.55 4.19 0.81
N ARG A 30 -18.68 3.47 0.10
CA ARG A 30 -18.61 2.00 0.17
C ARG A 30 -18.23 1.45 1.55
N LEU A 31 -17.54 2.25 2.36
CA LEU A 31 -17.09 1.87 3.70
C LEU A 31 -18.12 2.22 4.78
N SER A 32 -19.01 3.18 4.51
CA SER A 32 -20.08 3.54 5.42
C SER A 32 -21.39 3.77 4.66
N PRO A 33 -22.13 2.68 4.32
CA PRO A 33 -23.39 2.76 3.59
C PRO A 33 -24.49 3.53 4.35
N ALA A 34 -24.37 3.64 5.67
CA ALA A 34 -25.30 4.39 6.52
C ALA A 34 -25.10 5.92 6.42
N GLY A 35 -24.02 6.37 5.78
CA GLY A 35 -23.70 7.79 5.60
C GLY A 35 -22.23 8.09 5.86
N VAL A 36 -21.70 9.10 5.15
CA VAL A 36 -20.32 9.58 5.26
C VAL A 36 -20.38 11.09 5.46
N THR A 37 -19.64 11.62 6.45
CA THR A 37 -19.53 13.07 6.63
C THR A 37 -18.62 13.68 5.57
N THR A 38 -18.85 14.95 5.22
CA THR A 38 -18.04 15.66 4.21
C THR A 38 -16.55 15.63 4.52
N GLU A 39 -16.18 15.75 5.79
CA GLU A 39 -14.79 15.73 6.26
C GLU A 39 -14.15 14.35 6.06
N LEU A 40 -14.88 13.28 6.36
CA LEU A 40 -14.40 11.91 6.19
C LEU A 40 -14.23 11.57 4.70
N ASP A 41 -15.19 11.98 3.86
CA ASP A 41 -15.10 11.76 2.41
C ASP A 41 -13.91 12.51 1.81
N ASN A 42 -13.73 13.79 2.18
CA ASN A 42 -12.61 14.61 1.74
C ASN A 42 -11.26 13.97 2.11
N GLN A 43 -11.12 13.57 3.38
CA GLN A 43 -9.90 12.94 3.88
C GLN A 43 -9.62 11.60 3.19
N TYR A 44 -10.67 10.80 2.94
CA TYR A 44 -10.54 9.52 2.25
C TYR A 44 -10.10 9.68 0.79
N ARG A 45 -10.63 10.66 0.06
CA ARG A 45 -10.20 11.00 -1.31
C ARG A 45 -8.76 11.49 -1.34
N TYR A 46 -8.33 12.27 -0.35
CA TYR A 46 -6.92 12.66 -0.20
C TYR A 46 -6.00 11.44 -0.03
N PHE A 47 -6.34 10.51 0.88
CA PHE A 47 -5.56 9.28 1.06
C PHE A 47 -5.56 8.38 -0.18
N SER A 48 -6.66 8.35 -0.93
CA SER A 48 -6.74 7.65 -2.22
C SER A 48 -5.71 8.20 -3.21
N GLY A 49 -5.51 9.52 -3.25
CA GLY A 49 -4.42 10.14 -4.01
C GLY A 49 -3.04 9.67 -3.59
N MET A 50 -2.80 9.54 -2.28
CA MET A 50 -1.52 9.06 -1.76
C MET A 50 -1.24 7.60 -2.16
N TYR A 51 -2.26 6.73 -2.20
CA TYR A 51 -2.12 5.36 -2.72
C TYR A 51 -1.76 5.32 -4.21
N LEU A 52 -2.29 6.26 -5.00
CA LEU A 52 -1.92 6.37 -6.41
C LEU A 52 -0.45 6.77 -6.57
N VAL A 53 0.03 7.74 -5.79
CA VAL A 53 1.44 8.14 -5.75
C VAL A 53 2.35 6.96 -5.39
N VAL A 54 2.00 6.20 -4.35
CA VAL A 54 2.73 4.98 -3.96
C VAL A 54 2.81 3.99 -5.13
N SER A 55 1.71 3.78 -5.84
CA SER A 55 1.66 2.87 -6.99
C SER A 55 2.59 3.33 -8.12
N PHE A 56 2.56 4.63 -8.46
CA PHE A 56 3.44 5.21 -9.48
C PHE A 56 4.91 5.15 -9.09
N LEU A 57 5.24 5.40 -7.82
CA LEU A 57 6.61 5.25 -7.32
C LEU A 57 7.09 3.81 -7.48
N ILE A 58 6.29 2.81 -7.12
CA ILE A 58 6.63 1.40 -7.34
C ILE A 58 6.85 1.12 -8.83
N TRP A 59 5.94 1.54 -9.70
CA TRP A 59 6.09 1.32 -11.15
C TRP A 59 7.35 1.96 -11.72
N SER A 60 7.71 3.16 -11.26
CA SER A 60 8.93 3.86 -11.70
C SER A 60 10.22 3.09 -11.39
N ILE A 61 10.25 2.32 -10.30
CA ILE A 61 11.45 1.62 -9.84
C ILE A 61 11.55 0.18 -10.35
N ILE A 62 10.44 -0.44 -10.77
CA ILE A 62 10.41 -1.85 -11.22
C ILE A 62 11.49 -2.17 -12.28
N PRO A 63 11.69 -1.37 -13.36
CA PRO A 63 12.66 -1.73 -14.41
C PRO A 63 14.11 -1.85 -13.90
N SER A 64 14.47 -1.09 -12.86
CA SER A 64 15.83 -0.97 -12.32
C SER A 64 15.90 -1.29 -10.82
N ILE A 65 15.00 -2.14 -10.31
CA ILE A 65 14.77 -2.36 -8.88
C ILE A 65 16.02 -2.74 -8.07
N GLU A 66 17.00 -3.38 -8.70
CA GLU A 66 18.30 -3.73 -8.11
C GLU A 66 19.12 -2.49 -7.68
N LYS A 67 18.85 -1.31 -8.25
CA LYS A 67 19.51 -0.04 -7.91
C LYS A 67 18.64 0.86 -7.01
N GLN A 68 17.37 0.52 -6.81
CA GLN A 68 16.37 1.41 -6.22
C GLN A 68 16.05 1.10 -4.75
N GLY A 69 17.00 0.51 -4.01
CA GLY A 69 16.76 0.03 -2.64
C GLY A 69 16.33 1.13 -1.66
N ARG A 70 16.86 2.35 -1.79
CA ARG A 70 16.46 3.48 -0.93
C ARG A 70 15.01 3.90 -1.17
N LEU A 71 14.60 4.03 -2.44
CA LEU A 71 13.23 4.44 -2.76
C LEU A 71 12.24 3.33 -2.40
N LEU A 72 12.57 2.07 -2.66
CA LEU A 72 11.74 0.95 -2.21
C LEU A 72 11.61 0.92 -0.69
N LEU A 73 12.68 1.19 0.07
CA LEU A 73 12.63 1.25 1.53
C LEU A 73 11.67 2.34 2.02
N VAL A 74 11.73 3.54 1.43
CA VAL A 74 10.84 4.66 1.80
C VAL A 74 9.38 4.31 1.51
N VAL A 75 9.08 3.79 0.31
CA VAL A 75 7.72 3.37 -0.06
C VAL A 75 7.23 2.24 0.86
N SER A 76 8.09 1.26 1.15
CA SER A 76 7.77 0.14 2.02
C SER A 76 7.51 0.59 3.46
N ALA A 77 8.31 1.55 3.96
CA ALA A 77 8.10 2.14 5.27
C ALA A 77 6.78 2.91 5.35
N ALA A 78 6.42 3.67 4.30
CA ALA A 78 5.14 4.38 4.24
C ALA A 78 3.95 3.42 4.34
N ILE A 79 3.99 2.30 3.61
CA ILE A 79 2.94 1.26 3.67
C ILE A 79 2.90 0.61 5.06
N PHE A 80 4.06 0.25 5.61
CA PHE A 80 4.15 -0.36 6.94
C PHE A 80 3.62 0.56 8.04
N ILE A 81 3.95 1.84 8.00
CA ILE A 81 3.44 2.85 8.94
C ILE A 81 1.93 3.02 8.76
N GLY A 82 1.40 2.97 7.53
CA GLY A 82 -0.03 2.90 7.28
C GLY A 82 -0.70 1.71 7.97
N GLY A 83 -0.07 0.53 7.88
CA GLY A 83 -0.50 -0.68 8.59
C GLY A 83 -0.48 -0.54 10.11
N LEU A 84 0.50 0.17 10.67
CA LEU A 84 0.48 0.51 12.11
C LEU A 84 -0.72 1.41 12.46
N GLY A 85 -1.08 2.36 11.60
CA GLY A 85 -2.29 3.16 11.77
C GLY A 85 -3.56 2.31 11.77
N ARG A 86 -3.66 1.32 10.86
CA ARG A 86 -4.74 0.33 10.90
C ARG A 86 -4.74 -0.50 12.17
N LEU A 87 -3.58 -0.95 12.64
CA LEU A 87 -3.45 -1.72 13.88
C LEU A 87 -3.96 -0.92 15.08
N VAL A 88 -3.60 0.36 15.17
CA VAL A 88 -4.13 1.27 16.20
C VAL A 88 -5.65 1.31 16.14
N SER A 89 -6.25 1.46 14.94
CA SER A 89 -7.71 1.44 14.77
C SER A 89 -8.35 0.13 15.27
N VAL A 90 -7.75 -1.03 14.95
CA VAL A 90 -8.22 -2.33 15.46
C VAL A 90 -8.24 -2.36 16.99
N MET A 91 -7.20 -1.80 17.62
CA MET A 91 -7.06 -1.81 19.08
C MET A 91 -7.97 -0.81 19.80
N THR A 92 -8.30 0.33 19.15
CA THR A 92 -9.01 1.44 19.82
C THR A 92 -10.47 1.57 19.40
N VAL A 93 -10.82 1.19 18.17
CA VAL A 93 -12.18 1.28 17.61
C VAL A 93 -12.82 -0.10 17.48
N GLY A 94 -12.02 -1.12 17.18
CA GLY A 94 -12.46 -2.51 17.09
C GLY A 94 -12.17 -3.14 15.73
N GLN A 95 -12.53 -4.41 15.58
CA GLN A 95 -12.17 -5.20 14.41
C GLN A 95 -12.95 -4.75 13.15
N PRO A 96 -12.26 -4.41 12.06
CA PRO A 96 -12.90 -4.07 10.79
C PRO A 96 -13.35 -5.32 10.02
N ALA A 97 -13.93 -5.11 8.84
CA ALA A 97 -14.26 -6.19 7.91
C ALA A 97 -13.03 -7.03 7.53
N GLN A 98 -13.29 -8.28 7.12
CA GLN A 98 -12.25 -9.28 6.90
C GLN A 98 -11.22 -8.86 5.83
N ASP A 99 -11.66 -8.17 4.78
CA ASP A 99 -10.79 -7.63 3.73
C ASP A 99 -9.80 -6.59 4.27
N GLN A 100 -10.25 -5.72 5.19
CA GLN A 100 -9.38 -4.75 5.86
C GLN A 100 -8.41 -5.41 6.86
N MET A 101 -8.80 -6.53 7.49
CA MET A 101 -7.90 -7.34 8.31
C MET A 101 -6.81 -8.02 7.46
N VAL A 102 -7.17 -8.52 6.27
CA VAL A 102 -6.18 -9.06 5.32
C VAL A 102 -5.23 -7.96 4.85
N ALA A 103 -5.76 -6.77 4.53
CA ALA A 103 -4.95 -5.62 4.15
C ALA A 103 -3.95 -5.23 5.25
N LEU A 104 -4.37 -5.21 6.52
CA LEU A 104 -3.48 -4.98 7.66
C LEU A 104 -2.30 -5.97 7.68
N GLY A 105 -2.58 -7.27 7.56
CA GLY A 105 -1.52 -8.29 7.52
C GLY A 105 -0.56 -8.09 6.34
N ILE A 106 -1.10 -7.77 5.17
CA ILE A 106 -0.32 -7.45 3.96
C ILE A 106 0.57 -6.22 4.19
N GLU A 107 0.03 -5.13 4.73
CA GLU A 107 0.73 -3.86 4.96
C GLU A 107 1.88 -4.02 5.96
N LEU A 108 1.76 -4.92 6.95
CA LEU A 108 2.82 -5.16 7.94
C LEU A 108 3.91 -6.14 7.46
N VAL A 109 3.57 -7.11 6.61
CA VAL A 109 4.49 -8.21 6.25
C VAL A 109 5.13 -8.00 4.88
N VAL A 110 4.33 -7.70 3.87
CA VAL A 110 4.78 -7.68 2.47
C VAL A 110 5.86 -6.62 2.19
N PRO A 111 5.77 -5.39 2.72
CA PRO A 111 6.82 -4.38 2.55
C PRO A 111 8.18 -4.84 3.09
N VAL A 112 8.19 -5.52 4.24
CA VAL A 112 9.43 -6.07 4.85
C VAL A 112 10.04 -7.12 3.93
N ILE A 113 9.23 -8.04 3.40
CA ILE A 113 9.67 -9.06 2.46
C ILE A 113 10.27 -8.42 1.20
N PHE A 114 9.63 -7.39 0.63
CA PHE A 114 10.16 -6.72 -0.56
C PHE A 114 11.49 -6.03 -0.33
N VAL A 115 11.68 -5.36 0.81
CA VAL A 115 12.97 -4.73 1.15
C VAL A 115 14.07 -5.80 1.28
N LEU A 116 13.80 -6.91 1.97
CA LEU A 116 14.77 -8.00 2.10
C LEU A 116 15.07 -8.65 0.75
N TRP A 117 14.05 -8.89 -0.07
CA TRP A 117 14.23 -9.47 -1.41
C TRP A 117 15.02 -8.55 -2.33
N GLN A 118 14.73 -7.25 -2.30
CA GLN A 118 15.48 -6.26 -3.07
C GLN A 118 16.96 -6.25 -2.67
N ARG A 119 17.28 -6.29 -1.37
CA ARG A 119 18.67 -6.38 -0.89
C ARG A 119 19.38 -7.64 -1.40
N MET A 120 18.70 -8.77 -1.42
CA MET A 120 19.26 -10.02 -1.97
C MET A 120 19.49 -9.93 -3.49
N VAL A 121 18.61 -9.24 -4.22
CA VAL A 121 18.77 -9.01 -5.67
C VAL A 121 19.93 -8.05 -5.92
N SER A 122 20.06 -6.96 -5.17
CA SER A 122 21.16 -6.00 -5.28
C SER A 122 22.52 -6.62 -4.98
N ALA A 123 22.61 -7.51 -3.98
CA ALA A 123 23.87 -8.16 -3.62
C ALA A 123 24.40 -9.14 -4.69
N ARG A 124 23.57 -9.48 -5.68
CA ARG A 124 23.91 -10.43 -6.78
C ARG A 124 24.00 -9.75 -8.14
N ALA A 125 23.79 -8.44 -8.21
CA ALA A 125 23.86 -7.63 -9.42
C ALA A 125 25.24 -6.99 -9.55
#